data_AF-A0A9E3KJ35-F1
#
_entry.id   AF-A0A9E3KJ35-F1
#
_cell.length_a   1.000
_cell.length_b   1.000
_cell.length_c   1.000
_cell.angle_alpha   90.00
_cell.angle_beta   90.00
_cell.angle_gamma   90.00
#
_symmetry.space_group_name_H-M   'P 1'
#
loop_
_entity.id
_entity.type
_entity.pdbx_description
1 polymer ?
#
loop_
_entity_poly.entity_id
_entity_poly.type
_entity_poly.pdbx_seq_one_letter_code
_entity_poly.pdbx_strand_id
1 'polypeptide(L)'
;MKKPLLTVFLLLITIGFASAQDIPLFTQKLTNSFIYNPALAGHTFGSLTYSYRQNYSNVPGAPQNHFISLHTPIAKHKFGSGVNLFQEDVNFIRNTYASAAFAYHLHFNKFNILSAGVSAEYNISRLNGTSNTTTFEVDPVLMQLQNGDPTYDFSFGLNYQTRFAKAGFAINRLSTAWINKENTNLSNYYSGYVQGMIPVRGGDDLFEPYVAFRKFSETNDTYDIGLYYTYNNKILGGAAVRKGNVFNATIGFKPSKHLLIGYSREMITSNLGGFVGAANEITLRFDFNDNSYKERFQSDYKSSMAYRRKTLSPAAKFSARNPKQLQSKQKKLTPYSPNNRYQNVKKLSMNQKSSAPRKKAYNKKPASKAPAKYKSKAPAKRRR
;
A
#
# COMPACT_ATOMS: atom_id res chain seq x y z
N MET A 1 -18.93 5.94 55.05
CA MET A 1 -18.41 6.76 53.92
C MET A 1 -16.89 6.60 53.83
N LYS A 2 -16.37 5.59 53.12
CA LYS A 2 -14.90 5.37 52.93
C LYS A 2 -14.56 4.72 51.57
N LYS A 3 -15.35 4.97 50.53
CA LYS A 3 -15.10 4.43 49.17
C LYS A 3 -14.38 5.35 48.17
N PRO A 4 -14.17 6.68 48.37
CA PRO A 4 -13.51 7.49 47.34
C PRO A 4 -12.00 7.24 47.26
N LEU A 5 -11.36 6.82 48.36
CA LEU A 5 -9.92 6.61 48.43
C LEU A 5 -9.46 5.39 47.60
N LEU A 6 -10.24 4.30 47.61
CA LEU A 6 -9.94 3.10 46.84
C LEU A 6 -10.06 3.37 45.33
N THR A 7 -11.05 4.17 44.92
CA THR A 7 -11.24 4.55 43.50
C THR A 7 -10.11 5.45 43.02
N VAL A 8 -9.69 6.43 43.84
CA VAL A 8 -8.54 7.30 43.52
C VAL A 8 -7.23 6.50 43.48
N PHE A 9 -7.05 5.53 44.39
CA PHE A 9 -5.88 4.64 44.39
C PHE A 9 -5.86 3.70 43.18
N LEU A 10 -7.01 3.15 42.78
CA LEU A 10 -7.11 2.35 41.54
C LEU A 10 -6.83 3.20 40.29
N LEU A 11 -7.29 4.45 40.27
CA LEU A 11 -7.02 5.40 39.19
C LEU A 11 -5.52 5.74 39.12
N LEU A 12 -4.87 5.99 40.27
CA LEU A 12 -3.44 6.29 40.36
C LEU A 12 -2.56 5.11 39.92
N ILE A 13 -2.97 3.87 40.20
CA ILE A 13 -2.25 2.66 39.74
C ILE A 13 -2.34 2.50 38.21
N THR A 14 -3.43 2.92 37.57
CA THR A 14 -3.52 2.87 36.10
C THR A 14 -2.63 3.89 35.39
N ILE A 15 -2.22 4.97 36.06
CA ILE A 15 -1.31 5.99 35.50
C ILE A 15 0.13 5.47 35.43
N GLY A 16 0.53 4.59 36.36
CA GLY A 16 1.90 4.04 36.42
C GLY A 16 2.26 2.98 35.37
N PHE A 17 1.29 2.51 34.57
CA PHE A 17 1.50 1.50 33.52
C PHE A 17 1.17 2.00 32.11
N ALA A 18 0.95 3.31 31.95
CA ALA A 18 0.73 3.90 30.64
C ALA A 18 2.06 4.06 29.89
N SER A 19 2.57 2.96 29.30
CA SER A 19 3.51 3.09 28.19
C SER A 19 2.79 3.84 27.07
N ALA A 20 3.16 5.10 26.86
CA ALA A 20 2.61 5.94 25.80
C ALA A 20 2.77 5.21 24.45
N GLN A 21 1.68 5.01 23.72
CA GLN A 21 1.72 4.46 22.37
C GLN A 21 2.02 5.61 21.40
N ASP A 22 3.26 5.70 20.90
CA ASP A 22 3.69 6.84 20.07
C ASP A 22 3.17 6.83 18.62
N ILE A 23 2.58 5.72 18.14
CA ILE A 23 1.99 5.67 16.79
C ILE A 23 0.76 4.76 16.78
N PRO A 24 -0.44 5.28 16.45
CA PRO A 24 -1.61 4.46 16.31
C PRO A 24 -1.47 3.46 15.17
N LEU A 25 -2.00 2.27 15.41
CA LEU A 25 -2.02 1.18 14.46
C LEU A 25 -3.33 1.25 13.66
N PHE A 26 -3.23 1.53 12.36
CA PHE A 26 -4.39 1.60 11.48
C PHE A 26 -4.95 0.20 11.19
N THR A 27 -6.28 0.08 11.16
CA THR A 27 -6.94 -1.21 10.88
C THR A 27 -6.86 -1.56 9.40
N GLN A 28 -6.75 -0.56 8.51
CA GLN A 28 -6.82 -0.73 7.06
C GLN A 28 -5.47 -1.10 6.41
N LYS A 29 -4.96 -2.30 6.71
CA LYS A 29 -3.62 -2.74 6.29
C LYS A 29 -3.44 -2.95 4.78
N LEU A 30 -4.52 -3.31 4.10
CA LEU A 30 -4.51 -3.59 2.66
C LEU A 30 -4.76 -2.35 1.80
N THR A 31 -5.42 -1.32 2.35
CA THR A 31 -5.71 -0.09 1.58
C THR A 31 -4.50 0.82 1.51
N ASN A 32 -3.68 0.85 2.58
CA ASN A 32 -2.40 1.55 2.55
C ASN A 32 -1.31 0.76 3.29
N SER A 33 -0.49 0.03 2.52
CA SER A 33 0.65 -0.66 3.10
C SER A 33 1.90 0.22 3.24
N PHE A 34 1.99 1.35 2.51
CA PHE A 34 3.17 2.23 2.51
C PHE A 34 3.47 2.81 3.90
N ILE A 35 2.43 3.11 4.68
CA ILE A 35 2.57 3.60 6.06
C ILE A 35 3.42 2.68 6.95
N TYR A 36 3.40 1.36 6.69
CA TYR A 36 4.05 0.38 7.54
C TYR A 36 5.48 0.04 7.14
N ASN A 37 5.85 0.33 5.90
CA ASN A 37 7.13 -0.08 5.35
C ASN A 37 7.53 0.88 4.21
N PRO A 38 8.62 1.66 4.38
CA PRO A 38 9.04 2.62 3.36
C PRO A 38 9.43 1.96 2.03
N ALA A 39 9.79 0.66 2.02
CA ALA A 39 10.07 -0.09 0.78
C ALA A 39 8.84 -0.27 -0.13
N LEU A 40 7.64 0.03 0.37
CA LEU A 40 6.41 -0.01 -0.41
C LEU A 40 6.07 1.33 -1.08
N ALA A 41 6.87 2.39 -0.85
CA ALA A 41 6.73 3.64 -1.59
C ALA A 41 6.81 3.34 -3.10
N GLY A 42 5.81 3.78 -3.88
CA GLY A 42 5.77 3.53 -5.33
C GLY A 42 5.75 2.05 -5.76
N HIS A 43 5.51 1.11 -4.85
CA HIS A 43 5.47 -0.32 -5.19
C HIS A 43 4.20 -0.68 -6.01
N THR A 44 3.10 0.05 -5.81
CA THR A 44 1.95 0.04 -6.72
C THR A 44 2.05 1.22 -7.69
N PHE A 45 1.03 1.45 -8.51
CA PHE A 45 1.00 2.54 -9.49
C PHE A 45 0.80 3.95 -8.89
N GLY A 46 0.95 4.08 -7.58
CA GLY A 46 0.79 5.32 -6.84
C GLY A 46 -0.65 5.60 -6.42
N SER A 47 -0.79 6.24 -5.26
CA SER A 47 -2.09 6.61 -4.73
C SER A 47 -1.98 7.79 -3.76
N LEU A 48 -3.08 8.53 -3.64
CA LEU A 48 -3.35 9.46 -2.56
C LEU A 48 -4.41 8.83 -1.66
N THR A 49 -4.08 8.61 -0.39
CA THR A 49 -4.98 8.02 0.60
C THR A 49 -5.20 9.01 1.74
N TYR A 50 -6.45 9.30 2.05
CA TYR A 50 -6.86 9.95 3.28
C TYR A 50 -7.53 8.92 4.19
N SER A 51 -7.28 8.96 5.49
CA SER A 51 -8.00 8.16 6.47
C SER A 51 -8.30 8.98 7.71
N TYR A 52 -9.51 8.82 8.22
CA TYR A 52 -9.96 9.37 9.48
C TYR A 52 -10.31 8.22 10.41
N ARG A 53 -9.74 8.23 11.61
CA ARG A 53 -10.00 7.22 12.63
C ARG A 53 -10.37 7.89 13.95
N GLN A 54 -11.48 7.46 14.52
CA GLN A 54 -11.88 7.80 15.88
C GLN A 54 -11.74 6.55 16.75
N ASN A 55 -10.90 6.64 17.79
CA ASN A 55 -10.77 5.58 18.78
C ASN A 55 -11.83 5.75 19.88
N TYR A 56 -12.17 4.64 20.55
CA TYR A 56 -13.00 4.62 21.77
C TYR A 56 -14.28 5.47 21.67
N SER A 57 -15.22 5.02 20.84
CA SER A 57 -16.46 5.75 20.54
C SER A 57 -17.28 6.23 21.75
N ASN A 58 -17.11 5.62 22.91
CA ASN A 58 -17.86 5.95 24.13
C ASN A 58 -17.11 6.90 25.07
N VAL A 59 -15.90 7.32 24.70
CA VAL A 59 -15.03 8.18 25.53
C VAL A 59 -15.02 9.59 24.94
N PRO A 60 -15.56 10.60 25.64
CA PRO A 60 -15.44 12.00 25.23
C PRO A 60 -13.98 12.44 25.15
N GLY A 61 -13.60 13.16 24.09
CA GLY A 61 -12.21 13.59 23.87
C GLY A 61 -11.25 12.45 23.49
N ALA A 62 -11.77 11.28 23.10
CA ALA A 62 -10.94 10.17 22.66
C ALA A 62 -10.07 10.51 21.43
N PRO A 63 -8.94 9.80 21.26
CA PRO A 63 -8.00 10.04 20.16
C PRO A 63 -8.67 10.06 18.78
N GLN A 64 -8.46 11.15 18.06
CA GLN A 64 -8.86 11.31 16.67
C GLN A 64 -7.62 11.39 15.80
N ASN A 65 -7.66 10.69 14.67
CA ASN A 65 -6.51 10.45 13.83
C ASN A 65 -6.84 10.84 12.39
N HIS A 66 -6.06 11.77 11.85
CA HIS A 66 -6.08 12.16 10.45
C HIS A 66 -4.81 11.66 9.80
N PHE A 67 -4.96 11.02 8.65
CA PHE A 67 -3.84 10.44 7.94
C PHE A 67 -3.95 10.73 6.46
N ILE A 68 -2.87 11.23 5.88
CA ILE A 68 -2.71 11.47 4.45
C ILE A 68 -1.44 10.76 3.99
N SER A 69 -1.55 9.97 2.93
CA SER A 69 -0.44 9.25 2.32
C SER A 69 -0.45 9.46 0.83
N LEU A 70 0.65 9.93 0.29
CA LEU A 70 0.87 10.08 -1.13
C LEU A 70 2.11 9.27 -1.50
N HIS A 71 2.02 8.38 -2.47
CA HIS A 71 3.21 7.72 -3.01
C HIS A 71 3.05 7.44 -4.49
N THR A 72 4.16 7.34 -5.21
CA THR A 72 4.15 7.12 -6.67
C THR A 72 5.43 6.42 -7.15
N PRO A 73 5.33 5.52 -8.14
CA PRO A 73 6.51 5.00 -8.83
C PRO A 73 7.11 6.09 -9.73
N ILE A 74 8.44 6.13 -9.80
CA ILE A 74 9.19 7.01 -10.69
C ILE A 74 10.18 6.18 -11.52
N ALA A 75 10.70 6.78 -12.59
CA ALA A 75 11.66 6.13 -13.51
C ALA A 75 11.22 4.72 -13.96
N LYS A 76 10.01 4.59 -14.49
CA LYS A 76 9.43 3.32 -14.97
C LYS A 76 9.39 2.23 -13.87
N HIS A 77 8.95 2.59 -12.67
CA HIS A 77 8.86 1.70 -11.50
C HIS A 77 10.20 1.19 -10.96
N LYS A 78 11.35 1.71 -11.41
CA LYS A 78 12.65 1.35 -10.84
C LYS A 78 12.83 1.94 -9.43
N PHE A 79 12.22 3.10 -9.19
CA PHE A 79 12.22 3.75 -7.89
C PHE A 79 10.79 4.13 -7.50
N GLY A 80 10.60 4.43 -6.23
CA GLY A 80 9.36 4.96 -5.68
C GLY A 80 9.66 6.09 -4.70
N SER A 81 8.76 7.05 -4.61
CA SER A 81 8.79 8.08 -3.58
C SER A 81 7.42 8.21 -2.93
N GLY A 82 7.40 8.69 -1.70
CA GLY A 82 6.15 8.95 -1.00
C GLY A 82 6.31 9.84 0.22
N VAL A 83 5.20 10.38 0.67
CA VAL A 83 5.08 11.22 1.85
C VAL A 83 3.88 10.76 2.65
N ASN A 84 4.02 10.65 3.97
CA ASN A 84 2.89 10.51 4.88
C ASN A 84 2.82 11.73 5.78
N LEU A 85 1.61 12.21 6.02
CA LEU A 85 1.27 13.19 7.03
C LEU A 85 0.25 12.56 7.96
N PHE A 86 0.47 12.72 9.24
CA PHE A 86 -0.34 12.14 10.28
C PHE A 86 -0.53 13.18 11.37
N GLN A 87 -1.76 13.31 11.84
CA GLN A 87 -2.09 14.14 12.99
C GLN A 87 -2.97 13.32 13.92
N GLU A 88 -2.58 13.27 15.19
CA GLU A 88 -3.37 12.73 16.28
C GLU A 88 -3.76 13.85 17.23
N ASP A 89 -5.05 13.93 17.54
CA ASP A 89 -5.59 14.81 18.55
C ASP A 89 -6.08 13.93 19.72
N VAL A 90 -5.41 14.01 20.86
CA VAL A 90 -5.78 13.34 22.11
C VAL A 90 -6.11 14.41 23.15
N ASN A 91 -7.39 14.73 23.29
CA ASN A 91 -7.85 15.78 24.20
C ASN A 91 -7.09 17.11 23.99
N PHE A 92 -6.21 17.50 24.92
CA PHE A 92 -5.39 18.72 24.87
C PHE A 92 -4.01 18.49 24.26
N ILE A 93 -3.67 17.30 23.75
CA ILE A 93 -2.39 17.02 23.10
C ILE A 93 -2.63 16.82 21.60
N ARG A 94 -1.82 17.47 20.78
CA ARG A 94 -1.74 17.28 19.33
C ARG A 94 -0.37 16.74 18.97
N ASN A 95 -0.35 15.58 18.32
CA ASN A 95 0.85 14.98 17.78
C ASN A 95 0.82 15.05 16.25
N THR A 96 1.83 15.67 15.64
CA THR A 96 1.97 15.76 14.18
C THR A 96 3.20 14.97 13.76
N TYR A 97 3.02 14.09 12.79
CA TYR A 97 4.07 13.30 12.18
C TYR A 97 4.08 13.52 10.67
N ALA A 98 5.26 13.72 10.13
CA ALA A 98 5.50 13.76 8.69
C ALA A 98 6.63 12.77 8.36
N SER A 99 6.51 12.08 7.24
CA SER A 99 7.61 11.25 6.74
C SER A 99 7.72 11.37 5.24
N ALA A 100 8.95 11.32 4.74
CA ALA A 100 9.26 11.22 3.33
C ALA A 100 10.07 9.96 3.10
N ALA A 101 9.71 9.19 2.09
CA ALA A 101 10.32 7.91 1.79
C ALA A 101 10.80 7.82 0.34
N PHE A 102 11.87 7.07 0.15
CA PHE A 102 12.40 6.69 -1.13
C PHE A 102 12.65 5.19 -1.16
N ALA A 103 12.23 4.53 -2.23
CA ALA A 103 12.37 3.10 -2.42
C ALA A 103 13.02 2.78 -3.77
N TYR A 104 13.80 1.70 -3.78
CA TYR A 104 14.35 1.07 -4.96
C TYR A 104 13.68 -0.28 -5.19
N HIS A 105 13.25 -0.55 -6.42
CA HIS A 105 12.55 -1.78 -6.80
C HIS A 105 13.37 -2.58 -7.83
N LEU A 106 14.04 -3.62 -7.34
CA LEU A 106 14.76 -4.57 -8.15
C LEU A 106 13.79 -5.61 -8.73
N HIS A 107 13.51 -5.50 -10.02
CA HIS A 107 12.67 -6.42 -10.76
C HIS A 107 13.49 -7.58 -11.31
N PHE A 108 13.34 -8.78 -10.74
CA PHE A 108 13.94 -9.99 -11.32
C PHE A 108 13.15 -10.48 -12.54
N ASN A 109 11.82 -10.32 -12.48
CA ASN A 109 10.91 -10.57 -13.59
C ASN A 109 9.59 -9.81 -13.36
N LYS A 110 8.57 -10.09 -14.17
CA LYS A 110 7.26 -9.42 -14.09
C LYS A 110 6.56 -9.55 -12.72
N PHE A 111 6.85 -10.60 -11.95
CA PHE A 111 6.15 -10.91 -10.71
C PHE A 111 7.02 -10.88 -9.46
N ASN A 112 8.34 -11.05 -9.61
CA ASN A 112 9.29 -11.13 -8.50
C ASN A 112 10.05 -9.81 -8.40
N ILE A 113 9.77 -9.08 -7.32
CA ILE A 113 10.27 -7.74 -7.07
C ILE A 113 10.82 -7.71 -5.64
N LEU A 114 12.09 -7.35 -5.51
CA LEU A 114 12.70 -7.02 -4.23
C LEU A 114 12.76 -5.51 -4.11
N SER A 115 12.15 -4.97 -3.07
CA SER A 115 12.15 -3.56 -2.75
C SER A 115 12.95 -3.30 -1.49
N ALA A 116 13.77 -2.26 -1.53
CA ALA A 116 14.41 -1.68 -0.35
C ALA A 116 14.02 -0.21 -0.27
N GLY A 117 13.73 0.30 0.92
CA GLY A 117 13.35 1.69 1.09
C GLY A 117 13.85 2.27 2.39
N VAL A 118 13.99 3.60 2.38
CA VAL A 118 14.35 4.41 3.52
C VAL A 118 13.34 5.53 3.67
N SER A 119 13.12 5.96 4.90
CA SER A 119 12.35 7.18 5.19
C SER A 119 13.05 8.06 6.20
N ALA A 120 12.84 9.36 6.05
CA ALA A 120 13.12 10.36 7.06
C ALA A 120 11.78 10.78 7.68
N GLU A 121 11.80 10.97 8.98
CA GLU A 121 10.63 11.19 9.82
C GLU A 121 10.82 12.45 10.64
N TYR A 122 9.73 13.18 10.82
CA TYR A 122 9.61 14.37 11.63
C TYR A 122 8.41 14.19 12.53
N ASN A 123 8.58 14.40 13.83
CA ASN A 123 7.50 14.30 14.79
C ASN A 123 7.53 15.47 15.76
N ILE A 124 6.34 15.94 16.15
CA ILE A 124 6.19 17.04 17.08
C ILE A 124 4.91 16.87 17.91
N SER A 125 5.06 16.90 19.23
CA SER A 125 3.94 16.81 20.17
C SER A 125 3.76 18.15 20.87
N ARG A 126 2.54 18.70 20.85
CA ARG A 126 2.21 20.01 21.39
C ARG A 126 0.91 20.01 22.18
N LEU A 127 0.71 21.00 23.05
CA LEU A 127 -0.61 21.28 23.62
C LEU A 127 -1.54 21.94 22.59
N ASN A 128 -2.78 21.46 22.54
CA ASN A 128 -3.83 21.93 21.65
C ASN A 128 -4.58 23.09 22.33
N GLY A 129 -4.60 24.28 21.72
CA GLY A 129 -5.42 25.41 22.16
C GLY A 129 -4.79 26.39 23.16
N THR A 130 -3.54 26.21 23.59
CA THR A 130 -2.80 27.27 24.31
C THR A 130 -2.23 28.28 23.32
N SER A 131 -2.90 29.43 23.18
CA SER A 131 -2.17 30.68 22.94
C SER A 131 -1.26 30.94 24.14
N ASN A 132 -0.12 31.58 23.91
CA ASN A 132 0.97 31.90 24.85
C ASN A 132 0.56 32.78 26.08
N THR A 133 -0.59 32.54 26.72
CA THR A 133 -1.23 33.49 27.64
C THR A 133 -1.62 32.90 28.99
N THR A 134 -1.21 31.68 29.33
CA THR A 134 -1.28 31.20 30.72
C THR A 134 0.07 30.66 31.14
N THR A 135 0.78 31.45 31.93
CA THR A 135 1.97 31.05 32.68
C THR A 135 1.54 30.04 33.75
N PHE A 136 1.43 28.78 33.36
CA PHE A 136 1.42 27.67 34.30
C PHE A 136 2.86 27.34 34.70
N GLU A 137 3.00 26.89 35.94
CA GLU A 137 4.24 26.70 36.69
C GLU A 137 5.30 25.80 36.03
N VAL A 138 6.50 25.90 36.63
CA VAL A 138 7.85 25.40 36.30
C VAL A 138 7.98 23.87 36.14
N ASP A 139 7.12 23.20 35.36
CA ASP A 139 7.30 21.78 35.00
C ASP A 139 7.97 21.67 33.60
N PRO A 140 9.20 21.12 33.51
CA PRO A 140 9.92 20.93 32.25
C PRO A 140 9.15 20.14 31.18
N VAL A 141 8.30 19.17 31.57
CA VAL A 141 7.53 18.34 30.63
C VAL A 141 6.40 19.14 29.99
N LEU A 142 5.70 19.96 30.78
CA LEU A 142 4.67 20.87 30.28
C LEU A 142 5.28 21.95 29.39
N MET A 143 6.47 22.47 29.73
CA MET A 143 7.20 23.42 28.88
C MET A 143 7.62 22.81 27.54
N GLN A 144 8.09 21.56 27.52
CA GLN A 144 8.41 20.85 26.27
C GLN A 144 7.18 20.65 25.38
N LEU A 145 6.03 20.30 25.95
CA LEU A 145 4.77 20.18 25.22
C LEU A 145 4.18 21.55 24.80
N GLN A 146 4.48 22.63 25.53
CA GLN A 146 4.11 23.99 25.10
C GLN A 146 4.96 24.46 23.90
N ASN A 147 6.27 24.22 23.95
CA ASN A 147 7.19 24.61 22.88
C ASN A 147 7.08 23.68 21.65
N GLY A 148 6.81 22.40 21.89
CA GLY A 148 6.78 21.34 20.89
C GLY A 148 8.14 21.15 20.25
N ASP A 149 9.04 20.46 20.95
CA ASP A 149 10.35 20.16 20.40
C ASP A 149 10.24 19.14 19.26
N PRO A 150 10.72 19.47 18.04
CA PRO A 150 10.68 18.54 16.93
C PRO A 150 11.71 17.42 17.13
N THR A 151 11.29 16.20 16.84
CA THR A 151 12.13 15.02 16.79
C THR A 151 12.28 14.55 15.35
N TYR A 152 13.45 13.98 15.03
CA TYR A 152 13.79 13.51 13.70
C TYR A 152 14.29 12.08 13.77
N ASP A 153 13.74 11.24 12.89
CA ASP A 153 14.03 9.81 12.86
C ASP A 153 14.25 9.33 11.43
N PHE A 154 14.81 8.13 11.31
CA PHE A 154 14.99 7.45 10.04
C PHE A 154 14.54 6.01 10.15
N SER A 155 13.95 5.48 9.08
CA SER A 155 13.47 4.09 9.04
C SER A 155 13.94 3.41 7.78
N PHE A 156 14.11 2.09 7.87
CA PHE A 156 14.53 1.23 6.78
C PHE A 156 13.53 0.10 6.60
N GLY A 157 13.29 -0.26 5.35
CA GLY A 157 12.35 -1.30 4.98
C GLY A 157 12.87 -2.21 3.88
N LEU A 158 12.45 -3.47 3.94
CA LEU A 158 12.58 -4.45 2.87
C LEU A 158 11.22 -5.05 2.56
N ASN A 159 10.95 -5.32 1.29
CA ASN A 159 9.78 -6.05 0.85
C ASN A 159 10.13 -6.95 -0.32
N TYR A 160 9.72 -8.21 -0.25
CA TYR A 160 9.78 -9.13 -1.36
C TYR A 160 8.38 -9.51 -1.80
N GLN A 161 8.08 -9.23 -3.06
CA GLN A 161 6.82 -9.62 -3.68
C GLN A 161 7.06 -10.66 -4.77
N THR A 162 6.26 -11.71 -4.72
CA THR A 162 6.13 -12.72 -5.76
C THR A 162 4.78 -12.59 -6.46
N ARG A 163 4.46 -13.55 -7.32
CA ARG A 163 3.14 -13.62 -7.94
C ARG A 163 1.99 -13.86 -6.95
N PHE A 164 2.22 -14.66 -5.92
CA PHE A 164 1.17 -15.20 -5.04
C PHE A 164 1.34 -14.81 -3.57
N ALA A 165 2.40 -14.08 -3.24
CA ALA A 165 2.67 -13.68 -1.87
C ALA A 165 3.53 -12.43 -1.83
N LYS A 166 3.42 -11.69 -0.73
CA LYS A 166 4.23 -10.53 -0.40
C LYS A 166 4.67 -10.65 1.05
N ALA A 167 5.95 -10.44 1.33
CA ALA A 167 6.48 -10.40 2.68
C ALA A 167 7.35 -9.17 2.84
N GLY A 168 7.28 -8.52 4.00
CA GLY A 168 8.07 -7.33 4.26
C GLY A 168 8.46 -7.22 5.72
N PHE A 169 9.52 -6.47 5.95
CA PHE A 169 10.07 -6.16 7.25
C PHE A 169 10.55 -4.71 7.25
N ALA A 170 10.34 -4.00 8.35
CA ALA A 170 10.82 -2.65 8.53
C ALA A 170 11.35 -2.44 9.96
N ILE A 171 12.41 -1.64 10.04
CA ILE A 171 13.00 -1.14 11.28
C ILE A 171 12.71 0.35 11.29
N ASN A 172 11.96 0.81 12.28
CA ASN A 172 11.52 2.19 12.35
C ASN A 172 12.20 2.92 13.49
N ARG A 173 12.45 4.22 13.31
CA ARG A 173 13.09 5.11 14.30
C ARG A 173 14.47 4.65 14.73
N LEU A 174 15.36 4.47 13.75
CA LEU A 174 16.75 4.07 13.93
C LEU A 174 17.60 5.16 14.59
N SER A 175 17.24 6.44 14.45
CA SER A 175 18.05 7.53 15.03
C SER A 175 18.02 7.46 16.55
N THR A 176 16.87 7.14 17.14
CA THR A 176 16.72 6.97 18.59
C THR A 176 17.54 5.80 19.16
N ALA A 177 17.86 4.80 18.34
CA ALA A 177 18.74 3.69 18.76
C ALA A 177 20.24 4.04 18.67
N TRP A 178 20.64 5.03 17.87
CA TRP A 178 22.04 5.32 17.56
C TRP A 178 22.54 6.62 18.16
N ILE A 179 21.64 7.58 18.37
CA ILE A 179 21.93 8.88 18.98
C ILE A 179 21.45 8.78 20.42
N ASN A 180 22.37 8.47 21.34
CA ASN A 180 22.13 8.57 22.79
C ASN A 180 21.87 10.04 23.16
N LYS A 181 20.66 10.51 22.92
CA LYS A 181 20.13 11.71 23.57
C LYS A 181 19.30 11.23 24.74
N GLU A 182 19.68 11.62 25.94
CA GLU A 182 18.94 11.38 27.19
C GLU A 182 17.49 11.90 27.16
N ASN A 183 17.09 12.61 26.09
CA ASN A 183 15.79 13.24 25.90
C ASN A 183 15.01 12.78 24.65
N THR A 184 15.40 11.70 23.95
CA THR A 184 14.59 11.17 22.85
C THR A 184 13.54 10.19 23.37
N ASN A 185 12.29 10.68 23.50
CA ASN A 185 11.14 9.95 24.02
C ASN A 185 10.57 8.85 23.10
N LEU A 186 11.09 8.66 21.89
CA LEU A 186 10.48 7.79 20.89
C LEU A 186 11.09 6.38 20.89
N SER A 187 10.32 5.34 21.21
CA SER A 187 10.83 3.97 21.15
C SER A 187 11.03 3.49 19.70
N ASN A 188 12.16 2.84 19.43
CA ASN A 188 12.39 2.11 18.17
C ASN A 188 11.45 0.91 18.08
N TYR A 189 10.94 0.61 16.88
CA TYR A 189 10.06 -0.53 16.71
C TYR A 189 10.29 -1.27 15.40
N TYR A 190 10.08 -2.58 15.47
CA TYR A 190 10.21 -3.49 14.35
C TYR A 190 8.82 -3.90 13.87
N SER A 191 8.62 -3.96 12.56
CA SER A 191 7.39 -4.44 11.97
C SER A 191 7.69 -5.46 10.87
N GLY A 192 6.82 -6.46 10.76
CA GLY A 192 6.90 -7.48 9.73
C GLY A 192 5.51 -7.92 9.30
N TYR A 193 5.37 -8.36 8.06
CA TYR A 193 4.13 -8.93 7.57
C TYR A 193 4.36 -9.98 6.48
N VAL A 194 3.38 -10.86 6.33
CA VAL A 194 3.24 -11.81 5.22
C VAL A 194 1.80 -11.75 4.73
N GLN A 195 1.63 -11.62 3.43
CA GLN A 195 0.34 -11.57 2.75
C GLN A 195 0.32 -12.61 1.62
N GLY A 196 -0.66 -13.50 1.65
CA GLY A 196 -0.98 -14.36 0.51
C GLY A 196 -1.86 -13.64 -0.51
N MET A 197 -1.73 -13.99 -1.78
CA MET A 197 -2.53 -13.48 -2.90
C MET A 197 -2.97 -14.68 -3.73
N ILE A 198 -4.06 -15.31 -3.31
CA ILE A 198 -4.53 -16.58 -3.88
C ILE A 198 -5.67 -16.26 -4.86
N PRO A 199 -5.45 -16.38 -6.18
CA PRO A 199 -6.52 -16.15 -7.16
C PRO A 199 -7.58 -17.24 -7.05
N VAL A 200 -8.84 -16.84 -6.89
CA VAL A 200 -10.00 -17.74 -6.88
C VAL A 200 -10.98 -17.31 -7.96
N ARG A 201 -11.97 -18.17 -8.26
CA ARG A 201 -12.93 -17.94 -9.36
C ARG A 201 -12.22 -17.55 -10.67
N GLY A 202 -11.19 -18.31 -11.04
CA GLY A 202 -10.43 -18.03 -12.26
C GLY A 202 -9.59 -16.75 -12.21
N GLY A 203 -9.25 -16.24 -11.02
CA GLY A 203 -8.44 -15.03 -10.86
C GLY A 203 -9.21 -13.72 -11.01
N ASP A 204 -10.53 -13.78 -11.13
CA ASP A 204 -11.37 -12.59 -10.99
C ASP A 204 -11.42 -12.12 -9.54
N ASP A 205 -11.37 -13.04 -8.58
CA ASP A 205 -11.41 -12.76 -7.15
C ASP A 205 -10.06 -13.13 -6.52
N LEU A 206 -9.75 -12.50 -5.38
CA LEU A 206 -8.51 -12.72 -4.65
C LEU A 206 -8.82 -13.04 -3.19
N PHE A 207 -8.30 -14.16 -2.71
CA PHE A 207 -8.29 -14.50 -1.30
C PHE A 207 -6.93 -14.14 -0.70
N GLU A 208 -6.94 -13.36 0.37
CA GLU A 208 -5.78 -12.64 0.89
C GLU A 208 -5.60 -12.90 2.38
N PRO A 209 -5.01 -14.05 2.77
CA PRO A 209 -4.59 -14.26 4.15
C PRO A 209 -3.44 -13.31 4.50
N TYR A 210 -3.46 -12.76 5.71
CA TYR A 210 -2.53 -11.75 6.16
C TYR A 210 -2.09 -12.02 7.59
N VAL A 211 -0.79 -11.93 7.84
CA VAL A 211 -0.21 -11.99 9.18
C VAL A 211 0.74 -10.81 9.32
N ALA A 212 0.66 -10.10 10.45
CA ALA A 212 1.63 -9.07 10.79
C ALA A 212 2.09 -9.19 12.23
N PHE A 213 3.31 -8.73 12.45
CA PHE A 213 3.96 -8.63 13.73
C PHE A 213 4.51 -7.21 13.89
N ARG A 214 4.38 -6.66 15.09
CA ARG A 214 5.04 -5.40 15.45
C ARG A 214 5.53 -5.49 16.89
N LYS A 215 6.81 -5.21 17.08
CA LYS A 215 7.49 -5.12 18.38
C LYS A 215 7.80 -3.67 18.67
N PHE A 216 7.11 -3.09 19.64
CA PHE A 216 7.18 -1.65 19.97
C PHE A 216 8.15 -1.34 21.11
N SER A 217 8.26 -2.23 22.09
CA SER A 217 9.19 -2.11 23.23
C SER A 217 9.57 -3.50 23.72
N GLU A 218 10.40 -3.60 24.75
CA GLU A 218 10.74 -4.89 25.38
C GLU A 218 9.51 -5.64 25.91
N THR A 219 8.41 -4.94 26.17
CA THR A 219 7.23 -5.47 26.85
C THR A 219 5.95 -5.49 26.00
N ASN A 220 5.93 -4.82 24.83
CA ASN A 220 4.71 -4.66 24.05
C ASN A 220 4.86 -5.11 22.59
N ASP A 221 4.58 -6.39 22.39
CA ASP A 221 4.47 -7.03 21.09
C ASP A 221 3.01 -7.18 20.66
N THR A 222 2.78 -7.03 19.36
CA THR A 222 1.46 -7.19 18.74
C THR A 222 1.54 -8.14 17.55
N TYR A 223 0.61 -9.09 17.52
CA TYR A 223 0.43 -10.04 16.43
C TYR A 223 -0.97 -9.84 15.86
N ASP A 224 -1.10 -9.87 14.54
CA ASP A 224 -2.37 -9.67 13.85
C ASP A 224 -2.51 -10.71 12.75
N ILE A 225 -3.63 -11.42 12.75
CA ILE A 225 -3.95 -12.47 11.79
C ILE A 225 -5.29 -12.13 11.17
N GLY A 226 -5.30 -11.98 9.85
CA GLY A 226 -6.48 -11.56 9.09
C GLY A 226 -6.70 -12.38 7.84
N LEU A 227 -7.96 -12.41 7.42
CA LEU A 227 -8.40 -12.98 6.16
C LEU A 227 -9.23 -11.93 5.43
N TYR A 228 -8.83 -11.67 4.18
CA TYR A 228 -9.51 -10.72 3.31
C TYR A 228 -9.90 -11.39 2.00
N TYR A 229 -10.95 -10.88 1.38
CA TYR A 229 -11.48 -11.31 0.11
C TYR A 229 -11.76 -10.10 -0.76
N THR A 230 -11.08 -10.03 -1.90
CA THR A 230 -11.33 -9.00 -2.92
C THR A 230 -12.17 -9.60 -4.04
N TYR A 231 -13.44 -9.23 -4.09
CA TYR A 231 -14.37 -9.60 -5.14
C TYR A 231 -14.21 -8.69 -6.36
N ASN A 232 -13.79 -9.28 -7.48
CA ASN A 232 -13.77 -8.67 -8.81
C ASN A 232 -13.04 -7.31 -8.88
N ASN A 233 -12.07 -7.04 -7.99
CA ASN A 233 -11.41 -5.75 -7.83
C ASN A 233 -12.38 -4.58 -7.56
N LYS A 234 -13.55 -4.86 -6.97
CA LYS A 234 -14.59 -3.88 -6.69
C LYS A 234 -14.97 -3.83 -5.21
N ILE A 235 -15.04 -4.98 -4.56
CA ILE A 235 -15.41 -5.04 -3.14
C ILE A 235 -14.28 -5.77 -2.41
N LEU A 236 -13.77 -5.16 -1.36
CA LEU A 236 -12.85 -5.75 -0.41
C LEU A 236 -13.65 -6.02 0.86
N GLY A 237 -13.63 -7.23 1.38
CA GLY A 237 -14.20 -7.55 2.68
C GLY A 237 -13.20 -8.38 3.47
N GLY A 238 -13.16 -8.22 4.78
CA GLY A 238 -12.31 -9.07 5.60
C GLY A 238 -12.46 -8.82 7.08
N ALA A 239 -11.81 -9.69 7.84
CA ALA A 239 -11.74 -9.59 9.29
C ALA A 239 -10.37 -10.06 9.75
N ALA A 240 -9.93 -9.52 10.88
CA ALA A 240 -8.68 -9.92 11.50
C ALA A 240 -8.78 -9.82 13.03
N VAL A 241 -7.89 -10.54 13.70
CA VAL A 241 -7.78 -10.57 15.14
C VAL A 241 -6.37 -10.13 15.52
N ARG A 242 -6.28 -9.15 16.41
CA ARG A 242 -5.02 -8.64 16.94
C ARG A 242 -4.89 -9.01 18.42
N LYS A 243 -3.73 -9.55 18.78
CA LYS A 243 -3.35 -9.99 20.14
C LYS A 243 -4.39 -10.89 20.82
N GLY A 244 -5.23 -11.57 20.03
CA GLY A 244 -6.30 -12.47 20.50
C GLY A 244 -7.54 -11.79 21.09
N ASN A 245 -7.51 -10.48 21.36
CA ASN A 245 -8.58 -9.77 22.08
C ASN A 245 -9.08 -8.50 21.39
N VAL A 246 -8.58 -8.21 20.19
CA VAL A 246 -9.06 -7.09 19.37
C VAL A 246 -9.52 -7.64 18.03
N PHE A 247 -10.84 -7.60 17.79
CA PHE A 247 -11.44 -8.03 16.54
C PHE A 247 -11.60 -6.83 15.61
N ASN A 248 -11.27 -6.99 14.33
CA ASN A 248 -11.54 -6.00 13.33
C ASN A 248 -12.34 -6.59 12.16
N ALA A 249 -13.20 -5.74 11.60
CA ALA A 249 -13.93 -6.00 10.38
C ALA A 249 -13.72 -4.82 9.42
N THR A 250 -13.48 -5.14 8.16
CA THR A 250 -13.18 -4.18 7.11
C THR A 250 -14.07 -4.44 5.91
N ILE A 251 -14.65 -3.39 5.36
CA ILE A 251 -15.29 -3.40 4.04
C ILE A 251 -14.76 -2.23 3.21
N GLY A 252 -14.54 -2.48 1.94
CA GLY A 252 -14.07 -1.51 0.97
C GLY A 252 -14.82 -1.66 -0.33
N PHE A 253 -15.12 -0.54 -0.97
CA PHE A 253 -15.85 -0.47 -2.22
C PHE A 253 -15.11 0.45 -3.19
N LYS A 254 -14.92 -0.02 -4.43
CA LYS A 254 -14.34 0.74 -5.53
C LYS A 254 -15.44 1.14 -6.52
N PRO A 255 -16.10 2.30 -6.35
CA PRO A 255 -17.13 2.77 -7.29
C PRO A 255 -16.58 3.06 -8.69
N SER A 256 -15.30 3.41 -8.78
CA SER A 256 -14.59 3.63 -10.03
C SER A 256 -13.24 2.93 -10.03
N LYS A 257 -12.54 2.94 -11.17
CA LYS A 257 -11.18 2.38 -11.27
C LYS A 257 -10.16 3.09 -10.39
N HIS A 258 -10.40 4.38 -10.10
CA HIS A 258 -9.47 5.24 -9.38
C HIS A 258 -9.88 5.47 -7.92
N LEU A 259 -11.15 5.30 -7.54
CA LEU A 259 -11.61 5.59 -6.19
C LEU A 259 -11.87 4.30 -5.40
N LEU A 260 -11.37 4.25 -4.16
CA LEU A 260 -11.72 3.28 -3.13
C LEU A 260 -12.23 4.02 -1.90
N ILE A 261 -13.35 3.55 -1.37
CA ILE A 261 -13.94 3.98 -0.11
C ILE A 261 -13.91 2.78 0.83
N GLY A 262 -13.28 2.92 1.98
CA GLY A 262 -13.14 1.88 2.99
C GLY A 262 -13.75 2.29 4.31
N TYR A 263 -14.32 1.33 5.02
CA TYR A 263 -14.72 1.46 6.41
C TYR A 263 -14.19 0.26 7.18
N SER A 264 -13.61 0.52 8.35
CA SER A 264 -13.18 -0.50 9.29
C SER A 264 -13.71 -0.19 10.68
N ARG A 265 -14.06 -1.25 11.40
CA ARG A 265 -14.45 -1.19 12.80
C ARG A 265 -13.61 -2.16 13.60
N GLU A 266 -13.08 -1.67 14.70
CA GLU A 266 -12.26 -2.44 15.62
C GLU A 266 -12.90 -2.46 17.01
N MET A 267 -13.00 -3.64 17.59
CA MET A 267 -13.66 -3.89 18.87
C MET A 267 -12.72 -4.66 19.78
N ILE A 268 -12.57 -4.17 21.01
CA ILE A 268 -11.85 -4.86 22.07
C ILE A 268 -12.85 -5.84 22.73
N THR A 269 -12.52 -7.11 22.82
CA THR A 269 -13.42 -8.15 23.33
C THR A 269 -13.39 -8.29 24.86
N SER A 270 -12.42 -7.67 25.54
CA SER A 270 -12.35 -7.66 27.00
C SER A 270 -13.42 -6.75 27.62
N ASN A 271 -13.65 -6.87 28.94
CA ASN A 271 -14.57 -6.01 29.70
C ASN A 271 -14.30 -4.51 29.49
N LEU A 272 -13.03 -4.15 29.24
CA LEU A 272 -12.64 -2.78 28.90
C LEU A 272 -13.32 -2.29 27.62
N GLY A 273 -13.45 -3.14 26.61
CA GLY A 273 -14.07 -2.80 25.32
C GLY A 273 -15.53 -2.40 25.42
N GLY A 274 -16.29 -3.02 26.33
CA GLY A 274 -17.67 -2.63 26.62
C GLY A 274 -17.79 -1.20 27.16
N PHE A 275 -16.77 -0.76 27.93
CA PHE A 275 -16.72 0.58 28.50
C PHE A 275 -16.23 1.63 27.49
N VAL A 276 -15.09 1.38 26.83
CA VAL A 276 -14.45 2.39 25.95
C VAL A 276 -15.10 2.47 24.56
N GLY A 277 -15.81 1.42 24.13
CA GLY A 277 -16.44 1.36 22.81
C GLY A 277 -15.48 0.93 21.69
N ALA A 278 -15.94 1.09 20.45
CA ALA A 278 -15.21 0.65 19.26
C ALA A 278 -14.34 1.77 18.67
N ALA A 279 -13.35 1.40 17.86
CA ALA A 279 -12.68 2.34 16.97
C ALA A 279 -13.26 2.23 15.56
N ASN A 280 -13.52 3.37 14.93
CA ASN A 280 -14.09 3.48 13.58
C ASN A 280 -13.09 4.18 12.68
N GLU A 281 -12.85 3.63 11.50
CA GLU A 281 -11.89 4.16 10.53
C GLU A 281 -12.53 4.23 9.14
N ILE A 282 -12.52 5.42 8.55
CA ILE A 282 -12.97 5.68 7.18
C ILE A 282 -11.74 5.99 6.34
N THR A 283 -11.61 5.34 5.20
CA THR A 283 -10.51 5.53 4.25
C THR A 283 -11.05 5.94 2.90
N LEU A 284 -10.45 6.96 2.31
CA LEU A 284 -10.64 7.36 0.92
C LEU A 284 -9.30 7.24 0.21
N ARG A 285 -9.26 6.47 -0.87
CA ARG A 285 -8.04 6.29 -1.66
C ARG A 285 -8.31 6.57 -3.13
N PHE A 286 -7.49 7.44 -3.70
CA PHE A 286 -7.43 7.76 -5.11
C PHE A 286 -6.18 7.13 -5.74
N ASP A 287 -6.36 6.12 -6.58
CA ASP A 287 -5.33 5.47 -7.37
C ASP A 287 -5.01 6.31 -8.62
N PHE A 288 -3.74 6.53 -8.93
CA PHE A 288 -3.33 7.30 -10.11
C PHE A 288 -3.40 6.52 -11.43
N ASN A 289 -3.66 5.21 -11.34
CA ASN A 289 -3.71 4.31 -12.47
C ASN A 289 -4.80 3.26 -12.24
N ASP A 290 -5.34 2.71 -13.31
CA ASP A 290 -6.38 1.68 -13.27
C ASP A 290 -5.86 0.24 -13.24
N ASN A 291 -4.55 0.07 -13.33
CA ASN A 291 -3.92 -1.25 -13.26
C ASN A 291 -4.24 -1.98 -11.94
N SER A 292 -4.69 -3.23 -12.08
CA SER A 292 -5.23 -4.06 -10.98
C SER A 292 -4.41 -5.34 -10.78
N TYR A 293 -4.60 -6.01 -9.64
CA TYR A 293 -4.09 -7.38 -9.43
C TYR A 293 -4.50 -8.34 -10.56
N LYS A 294 -5.64 -8.09 -11.24
CA LYS A 294 -6.12 -8.94 -12.33
C LYS A 294 -5.08 -9.12 -13.43
N GLU A 295 -4.29 -8.10 -13.76
CA GLU A 295 -3.23 -8.21 -14.77
C GLU A 295 -2.17 -9.26 -14.42
N ARG A 296 -2.00 -9.57 -13.13
CA ARG A 296 -1.09 -10.63 -12.68
C ARG A 296 -1.63 -12.04 -12.91
N PHE A 297 -2.96 -12.21 -12.99
CA PHE A 297 -3.61 -13.52 -13.02
C PHE A 297 -4.43 -13.80 -14.31
N GLN A 298 -4.76 -12.78 -15.10
CA GLN A 298 -5.67 -12.88 -16.26
C GLN A 298 -5.16 -13.80 -17.39
N SER A 299 -3.85 -13.91 -17.59
CA SER A 299 -3.24 -14.79 -18.60
C SER A 299 -3.47 -16.28 -18.32
N ASP A 300 -3.53 -16.64 -17.04
CA ASP A 300 -3.54 -18.02 -16.61
C ASP A 300 -4.94 -18.62 -16.66
N TYR A 301 -5.95 -17.81 -16.39
CA TYR A 301 -7.34 -18.25 -16.52
C TYR A 301 -7.69 -18.63 -17.95
N LYS A 302 -7.40 -17.75 -18.92
CA LYS A 302 -7.66 -18.05 -20.34
C LYS A 302 -6.93 -19.33 -20.78
N SER A 303 -5.71 -19.53 -20.30
CA SER A 303 -4.90 -20.71 -20.60
C SER A 303 -5.44 -21.98 -19.93
N SER A 304 -5.85 -21.89 -18.67
CA SER A 304 -6.44 -23.02 -17.91
C SER A 304 -7.83 -23.41 -18.43
N MET A 305 -8.66 -22.45 -18.84
CA MET A 305 -9.94 -22.72 -19.49
C MET A 305 -9.76 -23.27 -20.90
N ALA A 306 -8.78 -22.80 -21.66
CA ALA A 306 -8.43 -23.40 -22.94
C ALA A 306 -7.94 -24.85 -22.77
N TYR A 307 -7.15 -25.13 -21.73
CA TYR A 307 -6.73 -26.49 -21.40
C TYR A 307 -7.91 -27.35 -20.95
N ARG A 308 -8.73 -26.86 -20.02
CA ARG A 308 -9.94 -27.52 -19.54
C ARG A 308 -10.92 -27.80 -20.69
N ARG A 309 -11.09 -26.87 -21.63
CA ARG A 309 -11.89 -27.10 -22.86
C ARG A 309 -11.27 -28.17 -23.75
N LYS A 310 -9.94 -28.26 -23.84
CA LYS A 310 -9.25 -29.31 -24.61
C LYS A 310 -9.31 -30.68 -23.93
N THR A 311 -9.39 -30.75 -22.60
CA THR A 311 -9.47 -32.01 -21.86
C THR A 311 -10.91 -32.48 -21.62
N LEU A 312 -11.87 -31.55 -21.56
CA LEU A 312 -13.31 -31.83 -21.39
C LEU A 312 -14.11 -31.79 -22.69
N SER A 313 -13.55 -31.28 -23.80
CA SER A 313 -14.10 -31.64 -25.10
C SER A 313 -14.11 -33.16 -25.12
N PRO A 314 -15.28 -33.82 -25.26
CA PRO A 314 -15.29 -35.26 -25.50
C PRO A 314 -14.24 -35.46 -26.57
N ALA A 315 -13.25 -36.32 -26.33
CA ALA A 315 -12.39 -36.81 -27.39
C ALA A 315 -13.38 -37.10 -28.51
N ALA A 316 -13.37 -36.23 -29.54
CA ALA A 316 -14.50 -36.18 -30.45
C ALA A 316 -14.69 -37.61 -30.90
N LYS A 317 -15.94 -38.05 -31.09
CA LYS A 317 -16.29 -39.33 -31.69
C LYS A 317 -15.45 -39.51 -32.97
N PHE A 318 -14.21 -39.94 -32.80
CA PHE A 318 -13.23 -40.12 -33.84
C PHE A 318 -13.34 -41.60 -34.02
N SER A 319 -14.33 -41.96 -34.84
CA SER A 319 -14.39 -43.26 -35.48
C SER A 319 -12.96 -43.61 -35.88
N ALA A 320 -12.46 -44.70 -35.30
CA ALA A 320 -11.09 -45.14 -35.48
C ALA A 320 -10.76 -45.21 -36.99
N ARG A 321 -9.86 -44.34 -37.43
CA ARG A 321 -9.05 -44.59 -38.63
C ARG A 321 -7.59 -44.50 -38.21
N ASN A 322 -6.98 -45.68 -38.13
CA ASN A 322 -5.58 -46.01 -37.88
C ASN A 322 -5.00 -45.83 -36.46
N PRO A 323 -4.71 -46.94 -35.73
CA PRO A 323 -4.03 -46.95 -34.43
C PRO A 323 -2.67 -46.23 -34.40
N LYS A 324 -1.93 -46.22 -35.52
CA LYS A 324 -0.63 -45.54 -35.64
C LYS A 324 -0.73 -44.01 -35.56
N GLN A 325 -1.85 -43.41 -35.99
CA GLN A 325 -2.07 -41.96 -35.87
C GLN A 325 -2.49 -41.54 -34.46
N LEU A 326 -3.15 -42.44 -33.71
CA LEU A 326 -3.47 -42.23 -32.31
C LEU A 326 -2.20 -42.24 -31.45
N GLN A 327 -1.30 -43.22 -31.60
CA GLN A 327 -0.08 -43.29 -30.79
C GLN A 327 0.87 -42.10 -31.01
N SER A 328 0.97 -41.58 -32.23
CA SER A 328 1.80 -40.40 -32.52
C SER A 328 1.21 -39.10 -31.94
N LYS A 329 -0.13 -38.98 -31.86
CA LYS A 329 -0.81 -37.86 -31.20
C LYS A 329 -0.87 -38.01 -29.67
N GLN A 330 -0.98 -39.22 -29.14
CA GLN A 330 -0.93 -39.51 -27.71
C GLN A 330 0.47 -39.23 -27.16
N LYS A 331 1.54 -39.54 -27.91
CA LYS A 331 2.91 -39.10 -27.58
C LYS A 331 3.04 -37.56 -27.53
N LYS A 332 2.32 -36.82 -28.39
CA LYS A 332 2.25 -35.34 -28.32
C LYS A 332 1.43 -34.80 -27.13
N LEU A 333 0.58 -35.63 -26.52
CA LEU A 333 -0.27 -35.29 -25.37
C LEU A 333 0.27 -35.86 -24.05
N THR A 334 1.42 -36.54 -24.07
CA THR A 334 2.08 -36.96 -22.83
C THR A 334 2.36 -35.74 -21.94
N PRO A 335 2.17 -35.87 -20.62
CA PRO A 335 2.25 -34.75 -19.71
C PRO A 335 3.66 -34.16 -19.75
N TYR A 336 3.78 -32.95 -20.28
CA TYR A 336 4.91 -32.11 -19.90
C TYR A 336 4.74 -31.81 -18.41
N SER A 337 5.55 -32.49 -17.58
CA SER A 337 5.71 -32.17 -16.17
C SER A 337 5.85 -30.64 -16.02
N PRO A 338 5.13 -30.00 -15.07
CA PRO A 338 5.22 -28.56 -14.82
C PRO A 338 6.67 -28.04 -14.68
N ASN A 339 7.60 -28.92 -14.27
CA ASN A 339 9.02 -28.59 -14.09
C ASN A 339 9.80 -28.42 -15.42
N ASN A 340 9.36 -29.03 -16.53
CA ASN A 340 10.06 -28.89 -17.81
C ASN A 340 9.75 -27.58 -18.55
N ARG A 341 8.86 -26.74 -18.00
CA ARG A 341 8.49 -25.44 -18.58
C ARG A 341 9.62 -24.39 -18.50
N TYR A 342 10.64 -24.63 -17.67
CA TYR A 342 11.77 -23.70 -17.49
C TYR A 342 12.88 -23.84 -18.54
N GLN A 343 13.01 -24.99 -19.21
CA GLN A 343 14.11 -25.20 -20.17
C GLN A 343 13.86 -24.55 -21.55
N ASN A 344 12.61 -24.29 -21.91
CA ASN A 344 12.25 -23.76 -23.24
C ASN A 344 12.12 -22.23 -23.31
N VAL A 345 12.31 -21.51 -22.21
CA VAL A 345 12.28 -20.02 -22.21
C VAL A 345 13.41 -19.44 -23.07
N LYS A 346 14.56 -20.12 -23.17
CA LYS A 346 15.69 -19.71 -24.04
C LYS A 346 15.36 -19.70 -25.54
N LYS A 347 14.38 -20.47 -26.02
CA LYS A 347 14.01 -20.47 -27.46
C LYS A 347 13.04 -19.34 -27.84
N LEU A 348 12.35 -18.76 -26.87
CA LEU A 348 11.47 -17.60 -27.10
C LEU A 348 12.23 -16.27 -27.08
N SER A 349 13.43 -16.21 -26.52
CA SER A 349 14.28 -15.00 -26.53
C SER A 349 15.12 -14.82 -27.79
N MET A 350 15.17 -15.81 -28.69
CA MET A 350 16.03 -15.76 -29.90
C MET A 350 15.33 -15.27 -31.18
N ASN A 351 14.05 -14.89 -31.10
CA ASN A 351 13.30 -14.34 -32.24
C ASN A 351 12.84 -12.88 -32.02
N GLN A 352 13.64 -12.07 -31.33
CA GLN A 352 13.57 -10.61 -31.49
C GLN A 352 14.28 -10.23 -32.79
N LYS A 353 13.58 -10.36 -33.92
CA LYS A 353 13.99 -9.67 -35.15
C LYS A 353 13.96 -8.17 -34.86
N SER A 354 15.11 -7.54 -35.08
CA SER A 354 15.33 -6.09 -35.07
C SER A 354 14.27 -5.36 -35.91
N SER A 355 13.40 -4.58 -35.27
CA SER A 355 12.55 -3.63 -35.96
C SER A 355 13.40 -2.42 -36.36
N ALA A 356 13.86 -2.40 -37.62
CA ALA A 356 14.47 -1.21 -38.21
C ALA A 356 13.47 -0.03 -38.21
N PRO A 357 13.93 1.22 -38.03
CA PRO A 357 13.05 2.38 -37.98
C PRO A 357 12.44 2.67 -39.36
N ARG A 358 11.10 2.77 -39.43
CA ARG A 358 10.35 3.23 -40.60
C ARG A 358 10.76 4.66 -40.96
N LYS A 359 11.50 4.85 -42.05
CA LYS A 359 11.70 6.16 -42.70
C LYS A 359 10.33 6.68 -43.18
N LYS A 360 9.88 7.82 -42.65
CA LYS A 360 8.73 8.57 -43.20
C LYS A 360 9.18 9.21 -44.52
N ALA A 361 8.60 8.77 -45.64
CA ALA A 361 8.80 9.39 -46.94
C ALA A 361 8.01 10.71 -47.00
N TYR A 362 8.72 11.83 -47.14
CA TYR A 362 8.15 13.13 -47.49
C TYR A 362 8.02 13.21 -49.01
N ASN A 363 6.79 13.22 -49.53
CA ASN A 363 6.54 13.49 -50.96
C ASN A 363 6.80 14.98 -51.24
N LYS A 364 7.95 15.30 -51.86
CA LYS A 364 8.21 16.59 -52.50
C LYS A 364 7.62 16.58 -53.91
N LYS A 365 6.70 17.51 -54.20
CA LYS A 365 6.30 17.86 -55.57
C LYS A 365 7.50 18.50 -56.32
N PRO A 366 7.68 18.23 -57.63
CA PRO A 366 8.80 18.78 -58.38
C PRO A 366 8.57 20.27 -58.73
N ALA A 367 9.64 21.06 -58.58
CA ALA A 367 9.69 22.46 -58.96
C ALA A 367 10.07 22.59 -60.45
N SER A 368 9.22 23.28 -61.22
CA SER A 368 9.52 23.71 -62.59
C SER A 368 10.22 25.09 -62.58
N LYS A 369 11.43 25.14 -63.15
CA LYS A 369 12.13 26.35 -63.67
C LYS A 369 11.31 26.91 -64.86
N ALA A 370 11.27 28.17 -65.30
CA ALA A 370 11.89 29.47 -65.01
C ALA A 370 10.94 30.58 -65.60
N PRO A 371 11.18 31.89 -65.40
CA PRO A 371 10.17 32.94 -65.60
C PRO A 371 10.22 33.63 -66.98
N ALA A 372 9.06 34.08 -67.46
CA ALA A 372 8.96 35.03 -68.58
C ALA A 372 8.34 36.35 -68.08
N LYS A 373 9.07 37.44 -68.36
CA LYS A 373 8.72 38.85 -68.12
C LYS A 373 7.38 39.22 -68.76
N TYR A 374 6.54 40.02 -68.10
CA TYR A 374 5.75 41.05 -68.79
C TYR A 374 5.47 42.26 -67.87
N LYS A 375 5.30 43.40 -68.54
CA LYS A 375 5.59 44.76 -68.12
C LYS A 375 4.60 45.42 -67.15
N SER A 376 5.15 46.39 -66.45
CA SER A 376 4.52 47.49 -65.70
C SER A 376 3.34 48.18 -66.40
N LYS A 377 2.29 48.47 -65.63
CA LYS A 377 1.54 49.74 -65.67
C LYS A 377 0.94 50.03 -64.28
N ALA A 378 1.43 51.06 -63.62
CA ALA A 378 0.65 51.88 -62.68
C ALA A 378 0.11 53.10 -63.46
N PRO A 379 -0.59 54.09 -62.86
CA PRO A 379 -1.23 54.18 -61.55
C PRO A 379 -2.69 54.72 -61.63
N ALA A 380 -3.44 54.75 -60.53
CA ALA A 380 -4.43 55.81 -60.30
C ALA A 380 -4.86 55.92 -58.83
N LYS A 381 -4.59 57.09 -58.25
CA LYS A 381 -5.14 57.62 -57.01
C LYS A 381 -6.66 57.85 -57.12
N ARG A 382 -7.38 57.70 -56.00
CA ARG A 382 -8.41 58.62 -55.45
C ARG A 382 -8.83 58.06 -54.07
N ARG A 383 -8.57 58.75 -52.95
CA ARG A 383 -9.44 59.75 -52.28
C ARG A 383 -10.88 59.21 -52.15
N ARG A 384 -11.48 59.04 -50.98
CA ARG A 384 -11.49 59.82 -49.74
C ARG A 384 -11.68 58.90 -48.54
#